data_AF-A0A1E5QUS3-F1
#
_entry.id   AF-A0A1E5QUS3-F1
#
_cell.length_a   1.000
_cell.length_b   1.000
_cell.length_c   1.000
_cell.angle_alpha   90.00
_cell.angle_beta   90.00
_cell.angle_gamma   90.00
#
_symmetry.space_group_name_H-M   'P 1'
#
loop_
_entity.id
_entity.type
_entity.pdbx_description
1 polymer ?
#
loop_
_entity_poly.entity_id
_entity_poly.type
_entity_poly.pdbx_seq_one_letter_code
_entity_poly.pdbx_strand_id
1 'polypeptide(L)'
;MVFCTVATQTPRTSIRIRESRNRPFFIEKKTGTKQGKKRTLKSCVGKLKISKKQGDKLGIEAYKRHSPLLEKCCLVLSANESYQRAENDILLLTGLKVGHSTHQRKVQQIEVNIGFAQRSATYKTTIAI
;
A
#
# COMPACT_ATOMS: atom_id res chain seq x y z
N MET A 1 -2.76 -39.05 26.13
CA MET A 1 -1.67 -39.22 25.14
C MET A 1 -2.22 -38.88 23.77
N VAL A 2 -1.43 -38.09 23.05
CA VAL A 2 -1.62 -37.53 21.70
C VAL A 2 -1.63 -38.64 20.65
N PHE A 3 -2.43 -38.53 19.57
CA PHE A 3 -1.96 -38.73 18.19
C PHE A 3 -3.01 -38.28 17.15
N CYS A 4 -2.53 -37.46 16.19
CA CYS A 4 -2.90 -37.27 14.78
C CYS A 4 -4.38 -37.34 14.35
N THR A 5 -4.87 -36.47 13.44
CA THR A 5 -4.36 -36.39 12.06
C THR A 5 -4.88 -35.12 11.37
N VAL A 6 -4.01 -34.51 10.56
CA VAL A 6 -4.29 -33.45 9.57
C VAL A 6 -5.29 -33.90 8.50
N ALA A 7 -6.21 -33.02 8.09
CA ALA A 7 -6.55 -32.78 6.67
C ALA A 7 -7.69 -31.76 6.50
N THR A 8 -7.33 -30.61 5.91
CA THR A 8 -8.02 -29.94 4.79
C THR A 8 -9.53 -29.68 4.87
N GLN A 9 -9.94 -28.41 4.83
CA GLN A 9 -10.55 -27.77 3.64
C GLN A 9 -11.23 -26.46 4.04
N THR A 10 -10.81 -25.39 3.37
CA THR A 10 -11.51 -24.11 3.23
C THR A 10 -12.99 -24.31 2.87
N PRO A 11 -13.94 -23.58 3.47
CA PRO A 11 -15.18 -23.28 2.79
C PRO A 11 -15.17 -21.82 2.34
N ARG A 12 -14.93 -21.70 1.03
CA ARG A 12 -15.50 -20.73 0.11
C ARG A 12 -16.65 -19.92 0.72
N THR A 13 -16.50 -18.60 0.61
CA THR A 13 -17.57 -17.60 0.62
C THR A 13 -18.85 -18.13 -0.01
N SER A 14 -19.81 -18.49 0.84
CA SER A 14 -21.21 -18.61 0.45
C SER A 14 -21.97 -17.49 1.12
N ILE A 15 -22.35 -16.48 0.34
CA ILE A 15 -23.37 -15.50 0.70
C ILE A 15 -24.66 -16.32 0.90
N ARG A 16 -25.03 -16.57 2.16
CA ARG A 16 -26.32 -17.17 2.49
C ARG A 16 -27.34 -16.05 2.67
N ILE A 17 -28.15 -15.86 1.63
CA ILE A 17 -29.41 -15.15 1.73
C ILE A 17 -30.38 -16.11 2.45
N ARG A 18 -30.89 -15.71 3.62
CA ARG A 18 -32.09 -16.31 4.21
C ARG A 18 -33.06 -15.18 4.51
N GLU A 19 -34.15 -15.15 3.75
CA GLU A 19 -35.35 -14.40 4.07
C GLU A 19 -36.04 -15.06 5.27
N SER A 20 -36.37 -14.28 6.30
CA SER A 20 -37.74 -14.23 6.85
C SER A 20 -37.87 -13.27 8.02
N ARG A 21 -38.85 -12.37 7.89
CA ARG A 21 -39.70 -11.73 8.90
C ARG A 21 -39.05 -11.08 10.13
N ASN A 22 -39.06 -9.75 10.06
CA ASN A 22 -39.35 -8.85 11.18
C ASN A 22 -38.31 -8.75 12.30
N ARG A 23 -37.08 -8.42 11.93
CA ARG A 23 -36.15 -7.69 12.78
C ARG A 23 -35.61 -6.53 11.94
N PRO A 24 -35.67 -5.27 12.40
CA PRO A 24 -34.84 -4.26 11.77
C PRO A 24 -33.41 -4.64 12.14
N PHE A 25 -32.77 -5.46 11.31
CA PHE A 25 -31.32 -5.51 11.28
C PHE A 25 -30.95 -4.12 10.81
N PHE A 26 -30.70 -3.24 11.78
CA PHE A 26 -30.03 -1.99 11.54
C PHE A 26 -28.68 -2.39 10.96
N ILE A 27 -28.62 -2.59 9.63
CA ILE A 27 -27.40 -2.46 8.86
C ILE A 27 -27.13 -0.96 8.95
N GLU A 28 -26.64 -0.58 10.13
CA GLU A 28 -26.09 0.71 10.38
C GLU A 28 -25.10 0.90 9.23
N LYS A 29 -25.38 1.88 8.35
CA LYS A 29 -24.41 2.28 7.35
C LYS A 29 -23.11 2.47 8.13
N LYS A 30 -22.12 1.60 7.92
CA LYS A 30 -20.72 1.80 8.37
C LYS A 30 -20.11 3.09 7.78
N THR A 31 -20.91 3.89 7.08
CA THR A 31 -20.70 5.28 6.72
C THR A 31 -21.09 6.24 7.84
N GLY A 32 -20.82 5.90 9.11
CA GLY A 32 -20.45 6.95 10.07
C GLY A 32 -19.17 7.58 9.53
N THR A 33 -19.28 8.77 8.95
CA THR A 33 -18.19 9.49 8.28
C THR A 33 -16.91 9.43 9.10
N LYS A 34 -15.93 8.61 8.69
CA LYS A 34 -14.55 8.60 9.24
C LYS A 34 -13.77 9.85 8.82
N GLN A 35 -14.42 11.01 8.82
CA GLN A 35 -13.76 12.28 8.62
C GLN A 35 -12.90 12.57 9.86
N GLY A 36 -11.61 12.24 9.78
CA GLY A 36 -10.64 12.56 10.82
C GLY A 36 -9.77 11.43 11.35
N LYS A 37 -9.85 10.21 10.80
CA LYS A 37 -8.91 9.14 11.23
C LYS A 37 -7.47 9.57 10.94
N LYS A 38 -6.71 9.84 11.99
CA LYS A 38 -5.27 10.16 11.90
C LYS A 38 -4.52 8.88 11.53
N ARG A 39 -3.61 8.97 10.56
CA ARG A 39 -2.70 7.88 10.17
C ARG A 39 -1.25 8.25 10.47
N THR A 40 -0.42 7.26 10.73
CA THR A 40 1.02 7.45 10.94
C THR A 40 1.75 7.31 9.61
N LEU A 41 2.45 8.36 9.20
CA LEU A 41 3.29 8.42 8.01
C LEU A 41 4.77 8.35 8.40
N LYS A 42 5.57 7.54 7.70
CA LYS A 42 7.02 7.62 7.78
C LYS A 42 7.51 8.73 6.85
N SER A 43 8.19 9.73 7.41
CA SER A 43 8.80 10.85 6.69
C SER A 43 10.31 10.89 6.98
N CYS A 44 11.08 11.67 6.24
CA CYS A 44 12.52 11.81 6.47
C CYS A 44 12.85 12.35 7.87
N VAL A 45 11.95 13.16 8.45
CA VAL A 45 12.09 13.74 9.80
C VAL A 45 11.65 12.75 10.89
N GLY A 46 10.95 11.67 10.53
CA GLY A 46 10.44 10.68 11.47
C GLY A 46 8.98 10.29 11.23
N LYS A 47 8.32 9.75 12.26
CA LYS A 47 6.93 9.30 12.19
C LYS A 47 5.97 10.46 12.49
N LEU A 48 5.15 10.84 11.51
CA LEU A 48 4.19 11.95 11.63
C LEU A 48 2.75 11.42 11.72
N LYS A 49 1.93 11.98 12.60
CA LYS A 49 0.49 11.69 12.68
C LYS A 49 -0.28 12.73 11.86
N ILE A 50 -0.87 12.31 10.75
CA ILE A 50 -1.47 13.22 9.76
C ILE A 50 -2.98 12.94 9.62
N SER A 51 -3.78 14.00 9.57
CA SER A 51 -5.21 13.94 9.24
C SER A 51 -5.44 13.90 7.72
N LYS A 52 -6.61 13.46 7.25
CA LYS A 52 -6.91 13.39 5.81
C LYS A 52 -6.70 14.74 5.09
N LYS A 53 -7.27 15.82 5.65
CA LYS A 53 -7.13 17.19 5.11
C LYS A 53 -5.67 17.65 4.97
N GLN A 54 -4.82 17.31 5.94
CA GLN A 54 -3.39 17.63 5.88
C GLN A 54 -2.66 16.76 4.84
N GLY A 55 -3.02 15.48 4.72
CA GLY A 55 -2.48 14.59 3.71
C GLY A 55 -2.80 15.06 2.29
N ASP A 56 -4.04 15.50 2.06
CA ASP A 56 -4.49 16.03 0.77
C ASP A 56 -3.71 17.33 0.41
N LYS A 57 -3.49 18.24 1.38
CA LYS A 57 -2.64 19.43 1.19
C LYS A 57 -1.18 19.11 0.88
N LEU A 58 -0.64 18.02 1.45
CA LEU A 58 0.73 17.56 1.22
C LEU A 58 0.86 16.70 -0.05
N GLY A 59 -0.22 16.48 -0.80
CA GLY A 59 -0.22 15.64 -2.00
C GLY A 59 0.04 14.16 -1.70
N ILE A 60 -0.27 13.68 -0.50
CA ILE A 60 -0.03 12.29 -0.09
C ILE A 60 -1.25 11.44 -0.42
N GLU A 61 -1.11 10.52 -1.35
CA GLU A 61 -2.16 9.57 -1.72
C GLU A 61 -2.73 8.81 -0.51
N ALA A 62 -3.99 8.41 -0.64
CA ALA A 62 -4.64 7.56 0.35
C ALA A 62 -3.86 6.23 0.51
N TYR A 63 -3.85 5.68 1.72
CA TYR A 63 -3.21 4.39 2.07
C TYR A 63 -1.67 4.32 1.98
N LYS A 64 -0.99 5.26 1.34
CA LYS A 64 0.48 5.35 1.39
C LYS A 64 0.99 5.55 2.82
N ARG A 65 2.05 4.82 3.16
CA ARG A 65 2.70 4.82 4.48
C ARG A 65 3.99 5.64 4.53
N HIS A 66 4.56 5.97 3.36
CA HIS A 66 5.78 6.75 3.22
C HIS A 66 5.47 8.13 2.66
N SER A 67 6.25 9.14 3.04
CA SER A 67 6.18 10.45 2.37
C SER A 67 6.69 10.34 0.93
N PRO A 68 6.17 11.14 -0.01
CA PRO A 68 6.67 11.16 -1.38
C PRO A 68 8.17 11.46 -1.47
N LEU A 69 8.67 12.32 -0.58
CA LEU A 69 10.11 12.61 -0.49
C LEU A 69 10.91 11.38 -0.07
N LEU A 70 10.45 10.65 0.95
CA LEU A 70 11.11 9.43 1.41
C LEU A 70 11.07 8.34 0.34
N GLU A 71 9.99 8.25 -0.46
CA GLU A 71 9.93 7.35 -1.60
C GLU A 71 10.99 7.69 -2.66
N LYS A 72 11.18 8.97 -3.00
CA LYS A 72 12.24 9.38 -3.93
C LYS A 72 13.64 9.04 -3.42
N CYS A 73 13.92 9.32 -2.14
CA CYS A 73 15.20 8.95 -1.53
C CYS A 73 15.47 7.44 -1.59
N CYS A 74 14.47 6.61 -1.29
CA CYS A 74 14.57 5.16 -1.43
C CYS A 74 14.98 4.73 -2.84
N LEU A 75 14.41 5.35 -3.87
CA LEU A 75 14.68 4.99 -5.27
C LEU A 75 16.07 5.41 -5.69
N VAL A 76 16.50 6.62 -5.34
CA VAL A 76 17.85 7.12 -5.63
C VAL A 76 18.90 6.22 -5.00
N LEU A 77 18.75 5.87 -3.71
CA LEU A 77 19.69 5.00 -3.02
C LEU A 77 19.72 3.58 -3.62
N SER A 78 18.54 3.05 -3.99
CA SER A 78 18.46 1.73 -4.62
C SER A 78 19.03 1.69 -6.04
N ALA A 79 19.09 2.83 -6.74
CA ALA A 79 19.70 2.93 -8.06
C ALA A 79 21.22 3.02 -7.98
N ASN A 80 21.75 3.65 -6.93
CA ASN A 80 23.19 3.84 -6.75
C ASN A 80 23.85 2.61 -6.09
N GLU A 81 23.14 1.94 -5.20
CA GLU A 81 23.69 0.87 -4.36
C GLU A 81 22.80 -0.38 -4.30
N SER A 82 23.34 -1.46 -3.72
CA SER A 82 22.55 -2.66 -3.44
C SER A 82 21.46 -2.38 -2.39
N TYR A 83 20.31 -3.06 -2.50
CA TYR A 83 19.16 -2.90 -1.60
C TYR A 83 19.50 -3.08 -0.11
N GLN A 84 20.47 -3.94 0.23
CA GLN A 84 20.90 -4.12 1.62
C GLN A 84 21.67 -2.91 2.15
N ARG A 85 22.48 -2.25 1.31
CA ARG A 85 23.22 -1.04 1.70
C ARG A 85 22.29 0.16 1.83
N ALA A 86 21.38 0.32 0.87
CA ALA A 86 20.35 1.36 0.92
C ALA A 86 19.50 1.32 2.21
N GLU A 87 19.23 0.14 2.78
CA GLU A 87 18.55 0.02 4.08
C GLU A 87 19.36 0.64 5.23
N ASN A 88 20.67 0.42 5.25
CA ASN A 88 21.57 0.98 6.26
C ASN A 88 21.71 2.49 6.09
N ASP A 89 21.80 2.98 4.86
CA ASP A 89 21.95 4.41 4.57
C ASP A 89 20.70 5.19 4.97
N ILE A 90 19.51 4.66 4.69
CA ILE A 90 18.26 5.29 5.13
C ILE A 90 18.17 5.32 6.65
N LEU A 91 18.58 4.24 7.32
CA LEU A 91 18.60 4.19 8.77
C LEU A 91 19.54 5.27 9.34
N LEU A 92 20.72 5.44 8.76
CA LEU A 92 21.69 6.46 9.16
C LEU A 92 21.16 7.88 8.91
N LEU A 93 20.59 8.15 7.74
CA LEU A 93 20.15 9.49 7.34
C LEU A 93 18.86 9.94 8.03
N THR A 94 17.92 9.03 8.29
CA THR A 94 16.56 9.39 8.76
C THR A 94 16.20 8.78 10.11
N GLY A 95 17.02 7.87 10.66
CA GLY A 95 16.69 7.14 11.88
C GLY A 95 15.51 6.17 11.72
N LEU A 96 15.04 5.92 10.50
CA LEU A 96 13.90 5.04 10.22
C LEU A 96 14.33 3.80 9.45
N LYS A 97 13.89 2.62 9.93
CA LYS A 97 14.09 1.37 9.20
C LYS A 97 13.09 1.20 8.06
N VAL A 98 13.61 1.00 6.85
CA VAL A 98 12.88 0.63 5.62
C VAL A 98 13.55 -0.62 5.04
N GLY A 99 12.86 -1.76 5.09
CA GLY A 99 13.47 -3.05 4.71
C GLY A 99 13.79 -3.15 3.22
N HIS A 100 14.83 -3.88 2.86
CA HIS A 100 15.22 -4.14 1.45
C HIS A 100 14.04 -4.64 0.57
N SER A 101 13.14 -5.47 1.11
CA SER A 101 11.96 -5.97 0.37
C SER A 101 10.96 -4.87 0.02
N THR A 102 10.89 -3.81 0.84
CA THR A 102 10.05 -2.65 0.55
C THR A 102 10.64 -1.75 -0.53
N HIS A 103 11.98 -1.70 -0.64
CA HIS A 103 12.65 -1.02 -1.75
C HIS A 103 12.34 -1.71 -3.08
N GLN A 104 12.53 -3.04 -3.14
CA GLN A 104 12.23 -3.84 -4.33
C GLN A 104 10.79 -3.65 -4.80
N ARG A 105 9.81 -3.71 -3.90
CA ARG A 105 8.40 -3.48 -4.24
C ARG A 105 8.15 -2.09 -4.84
N LYS A 106 8.82 -1.05 -4.34
CA LYS A 106 8.67 0.32 -4.85
C LYS A 106 9.29 0.47 -6.24
N VAL A 107 10.48 -0.09 -6.45
CA VAL A 107 11.14 -0.08 -7.77
C VAL A 107 10.27 -0.82 -8.79
N GLN A 108 9.81 -2.02 -8.46
CA GLN A 108 8.91 -2.81 -9.31
C GLN A 108 7.61 -2.06 -9.65
N GLN A 109 7.00 -1.37 -8.68
CA GLN A 109 5.80 -0.56 -8.94
C GLN A 109 6.04 0.53 -9.99
N ILE A 110 7.23 1.12 -10.01
CA ILE A 110 7.58 2.17 -10.96
C ILE A 110 7.91 1.60 -12.33
N GLU A 111 8.72 0.54 -12.40
CA GLU A 111 9.03 -0.15 -13.66
C GLU A 111 7.76 -0.63 -14.37
N VAL A 112 6.84 -1.20 -13.61
CA VAL A 112 5.53 -1.63 -14.10
C VAL A 112 4.73 -0.44 -14.64
N ASN A 113 4.71 0.69 -13.91
CA ASN A 113 4.02 1.90 -14.36
C ASN A 113 4.63 2.50 -15.64
N ILE A 114 5.96 2.56 -15.73
CA ILE A 114 6.68 3.03 -16.92
C ILE A 114 6.41 2.08 -18.11
N GLY A 115 6.41 0.77 -17.87
CA GLY A 115 6.08 -0.24 -18.89
C GLY A 115 4.65 -0.13 -19.41
N PHE A 116 3.68 0.22 -18.57
CA PHE A 116 2.31 0.51 -19.00
C PHE A 116 2.20 1.83 -19.79
N ALA A 117 2.95 2.86 -19.40
CA ALA A 117 3.00 4.12 -20.14
C ALA A 117 3.57 3.92 -21.57
N GLN A 118 4.62 3.10 -21.71
CA GLN A 118 5.20 2.76 -23.02
C GLN A 118 4.26 1.89 -23.87
N ARG A 119 3.60 0.89 -23.26
CA ARG A 119 2.62 0.03 -23.95
C ARG A 119 1.39 0.81 -24.45
N SER A 120 1.02 1.89 -23.75
CA SER A 120 -0.10 2.75 -24.13
C SER A 120 0.12 3.69 -25.30
N ALA A 121 1.36 4.07 -25.55
CA ALA A 121 1.73 4.74 -26.80
C ALA A 121 1.70 3.77 -28.00
N THR A 122 2.06 2.49 -27.78
CA THR A 122 2.17 1.50 -28.86
C THR A 122 0.82 1.00 -29.35
N TYR A 123 -0.13 0.67 -28.46
CA TYR A 123 -1.47 0.21 -28.88
C TYR A 123 -2.33 1.30 -29.55
N LYS A 124 -1.97 2.58 -29.39
CA LYS A 124 -2.67 3.70 -30.05
C LYS A 124 -2.18 3.94 -31.49
N THR A 125 -0.98 3.44 -31.82
CA THR A 125 -0.39 3.56 -33.16
C THR A 125 -0.76 2.36 -34.05
N THR A 126 -0.98 1.17 -33.46
CA THR A 126 -1.32 -0.05 -34.20
C THR A 126 -2.79 -0.15 -34.65
N ILE A 127 -3.71 0.64 -34.08
CA ILE A 127 -5.14 0.68 -34.48
C ILE A 127 -5.38 1.67 -35.64
N ALA A 128 -4.34 2.37 -36.11
CA ALA A 128 -4.39 3.27 -37.26
C ALA A 128 -3.51 2.72 -38.41
N ILE A 129 -3.85 1.53 -38.91
CA ILE A 129 -3.45 1.04 -40.24
C ILE A 129 -4.70 0.43 -40.88
#